data_AF-A0A1G0YRD9-F1
#
_entry.id   AF-A0A1G0YRD9-F1
#
_cell.length_a   1.000
_cell.length_b   1.000
_cell.length_c   1.000
_cell.angle_alpha   90.00
_cell.angle_beta   90.00
_cell.angle_gamma   90.00
#
_symmetry.space_group_name_H-M   'P 1'
#
loop_
_entity.id
_entity.type
_entity.pdbx_description
1 polymer ?
#
loop_
_entity_poly.entity_id
_entity_poly.type
_entity_poly.pdbx_seq_one_letter_code
_entity_poly.pdbx_strand_id
1 'polypeptide(L)'
;MDAFQEWLFKLTGKKVSMRTLLIALIMILSVFVFFVKRAVDSSNAPPRPLPGAVMALKCSSCDYVEDRRIVDIDEAKCPKCGAPMGYKRKCMDCSFEFSYMPQRLKNLMKTEPNRFKVLEALAVEQACPNCHSGNTESMFPGSVDKK
;
A
#
# COMPACT_ATOMS: atom_id res chain seq x y z
N MET A 1 -17.29 34.58 49.56
CA MET A 1 -17.01 33.42 48.69
C MET A 1 -18.24 33.08 47.82
N ASP A 2 -19.06 34.07 47.44
CA ASP A 2 -20.51 33.79 47.30
C ASP A 2 -21.08 34.05 45.90
N ALA A 3 -20.49 34.94 45.10
CA ALA A 3 -21.01 35.26 43.76
C ALA A 3 -21.04 34.04 42.81
N PHE A 4 -20.07 33.13 42.94
CA PHE A 4 -19.99 31.93 42.10
C PHE A 4 -21.01 30.86 42.53
N GLN A 5 -21.26 30.71 43.84
CA GLN A 5 -22.28 29.82 44.37
C GLN A 5 -23.68 30.29 43.95
N GLU A 6 -23.93 31.60 44.00
CA GLU A 6 -25.21 32.19 43.57
C GLU A 6 -25.48 32.00 42.07
N TRP A 7 -24.44 32.14 41.24
CA TRP A 7 -24.55 31.91 39.80
C TRP A 7 -24.82 30.43 39.48
N LEU A 8 -24.14 29.49 40.14
CA LEU A 8 -24.38 28.05 40.00
C LEU A 8 -25.79 27.64 40.49
N PHE A 9 -26.28 28.28 41.55
CA PHE A 9 -27.63 28.02 42.07
C PHE A 9 -28.71 28.49 41.09
N LYS A 10 -28.52 29.64 40.43
CA LYS A 10 -29.43 30.13 39.37
C LYS A 10 -29.51 29.18 38.17
N LEU A 11 -28.42 28.50 37.83
CA LEU A 11 -28.40 27.57 36.70
C LEU A 11 -28.99 26.19 37.01
N THR A 12 -28.80 25.69 38.24
CA THR A 12 -29.15 24.31 38.57
C THR A 12 -30.36 24.18 39.49
N GLY A 13 -30.83 25.27 40.10
CA GLY A 13 -31.97 25.29 41.03
C GLY A 13 -31.77 24.48 42.31
N LYS A 14 -30.57 23.94 42.54
CA LYS A 14 -30.25 23.05 43.67
C LYS A 14 -28.95 23.48 44.35
N LYS A 15 -28.90 23.34 45.68
CA LYS A 15 -27.71 23.58 46.49
C LYS A 15 -26.71 22.46 46.25
N VAL A 16 -25.79 22.66 45.31
CA VAL A 16 -24.75 21.66 45.01
C VAL A 16 -23.71 21.70 46.13
N SER A 17 -23.50 20.56 46.81
CA SER A 17 -22.45 20.43 47.81
C SER A 17 -21.08 20.61 47.15
N MET A 18 -20.16 21.31 47.81
CA MET A 18 -18.81 21.56 47.29
C MET A 18 -18.09 20.26 46.91
N ARG A 19 -18.38 19.16 47.63
CA ARG A 19 -17.87 17.81 47.33
C ARG A 19 -18.34 17.32 45.96
N THR A 20 -19.59 17.57 45.59
CA THR A 20 -20.17 17.16 44.30
C THR A 20 -19.53 17.94 43.15
N LEU A 21 -19.27 19.23 43.32
CA LEU A 21 -18.53 20.05 42.35
C LEU A 21 -17.12 19.51 42.11
N LEU A 22 -16.43 19.13 43.19
CA LEU A 22 -15.06 18.62 43.12
C LEU A 22 -15.00 17.27 42.38
N ILE A 23 -15.95 16.38 42.66
CA ILE A 23 -16.09 15.10 41.94
C ILE A 23 -16.40 15.33 40.45
N ALA A 24 -17.32 16.24 40.13
CA ALA A 24 -17.66 16.56 38.74
C ALA A 24 -16.46 17.13 37.99
N LEU A 25 -15.66 18.00 38.61
CA LEU A 25 -14.45 18.56 38.03
C LEU A 25 -13.42 17.47 37.70
N ILE A 26 -13.20 16.52 38.62
CA ILE A 26 -12.27 15.40 38.41
C ILE A 26 -12.72 14.53 37.23
N MET A 27 -14.02 14.26 37.13
CA MET A 27 -14.60 13.49 36.02
C MET A 27 -14.43 14.21 34.67
N ILE A 28 -14.61 15.54 34.63
CA ILE A 28 -14.41 16.32 33.41
C ILE A 28 -12.93 16.31 32.99
N LEU A 29 -12.03 16.49 33.95
CA LEU A 29 -10.58 16.45 33.72
C LEU A 29 -10.11 15.09 33.19
N SER A 30 -10.59 13.99 33.75
CA SER A 30 -10.20 12.64 33.31
C SER A 30 -10.65 12.36 31.88
N VAL A 31 -11.87 12.75 31.51
CA VAL A 31 -12.38 12.65 30.13
C VAL A 31 -11.55 13.53 29.19
N PHE A 32 -11.25 14.76 29.58
CA PHE A 32 -10.45 15.67 28.76
C PHE A 32 -9.05 15.10 28.48
N VAL A 33 -8.35 14.62 29.51
CA VAL A 33 -7.03 13.99 29.36
C VAL A 33 -7.10 12.77 28.45
N PHE A 34 -8.14 11.95 28.55
CA PHE A 34 -8.35 10.80 27.67
C PHE A 34 -8.48 11.22 26.20
N PHE A 35 -9.26 12.26 25.90
CA PHE A 35 -9.43 12.77 24.54
C PHE A 35 -8.14 13.35 23.98
N VAL A 36 -7.39 14.12 24.78
CA VAL A 36 -6.09 14.68 24.36
C VAL A 36 -5.10 13.57 24.04
N LYS A 37 -4.98 12.55 24.90
CA LYS A 37 -4.10 11.40 24.64
C LYS A 37 -4.47 10.69 23.34
N ARG A 38 -5.75 10.40 23.14
CA ARG A 38 -6.23 9.74 21.93
C ARG A 38 -5.96 10.57 20.66
N ALA A 39 -6.10 11.90 20.74
CA ALA A 39 -5.79 12.79 19.62
C ALA A 39 -4.29 12.76 19.29
N VAL A 40 -3.42 12.82 20.29
CA VAL A 40 -1.96 12.76 20.13
C VAL A 40 -1.50 11.40 19.57
N ASP A 41 -2.06 10.30 20.09
CA ASP A 41 -1.75 8.95 19.60
C ASP A 41 -2.22 8.78 18.14
N SER A 42 -3.34 9.39 17.77
CA SER A 42 -3.82 9.39 16.38
C SER A 42 -2.92 10.20 15.44
N SER A 43 -2.31 11.29 15.91
CA SER A 43 -1.35 12.07 15.09
C SER A 43 0.02 11.40 14.98
N ASN A 44 0.40 10.61 15.97
CA ASN A 44 1.68 9.88 15.99
C ASN A 44 1.57 8.47 15.41
N ALA A 45 0.40 8.09 14.87
CA ALA A 45 0.23 6.81 14.23
C ALA A 45 1.24 6.69 13.08
N PRO A 46 2.12 5.66 13.08
CA PRO A 46 3.07 5.49 11.99
C PRO A 46 2.30 5.37 10.67
N PRO A 47 2.83 5.90 9.56
CA PRO A 47 2.20 5.75 8.26
C PRO A 47 1.94 4.27 8.04
N ARG A 48 0.68 3.93 7.73
CA ARG A 48 0.29 2.55 7.44
C ARG A 48 1.25 2.02 6.37
N PRO A 49 1.84 0.83 6.52
CA PRO A 49 2.71 0.28 5.49
C PRO A 49 1.92 0.26 4.18
N LEU A 50 2.38 0.98 3.16
CA LEU A 50 1.72 0.98 1.87
C LEU A 50 1.68 -0.46 1.36
N PRO A 51 0.51 -1.00 0.96
CA PRO A 51 0.45 -2.33 0.37
C PRO A 51 1.31 -2.37 -0.90
N GLY A 52 1.90 -3.53 -1.19
CA GLY A 52 2.71 -3.77 -2.39
C GLY A 52 4.17 -4.09 -2.09
N ALA A 53 4.74 -4.95 -2.93
CA ALA A 53 6.16 -5.26 -2.93
C ALA A 53 6.90 -4.27 -3.84
N VAL A 54 8.15 -3.96 -3.48
CA VAL A 54 9.05 -3.27 -4.41
C VAL A 54 9.50 -4.31 -5.43
N MET A 55 9.40 -3.98 -6.72
CA MET A 55 9.71 -4.88 -7.82
C MET A 55 10.55 -4.12 -8.86
N ALA A 56 11.49 -4.83 -9.50
CA ALA A 56 12.25 -4.29 -10.62
C ALA A 56 11.39 -4.35 -11.89
N LEU A 57 11.19 -3.21 -12.54
CA LEU A 57 10.46 -3.07 -13.79
C LEU A 57 11.43 -2.83 -14.93
N LYS A 58 11.21 -3.51 -16.06
CA LYS A 58 11.92 -3.25 -17.32
C LYS A 58 10.93 -2.75 -18.36
N CYS A 59 11.28 -1.67 -19.05
CA CYS A 59 10.47 -1.18 -20.16
C CYS A 59 10.49 -2.21 -21.32
N SER A 60 9.36 -2.37 -21.99
CA SER A 60 9.21 -3.28 -23.13
C SER A 60 9.86 -2.78 -24.42
N SER A 61 10.05 -1.46 -24.55
CA SER A 61 10.60 -0.84 -25.78
C SER A 61 12.01 -0.28 -25.62
N CYS A 62 12.43 0.06 -24.40
CA CYS A 62 13.80 0.52 -24.14
C CYS A 62 14.40 -0.26 -22.96
N ASP A 63 15.72 -0.29 -22.84
CA ASP A 63 16.42 -0.97 -21.74
C ASP A 63 16.37 -0.20 -20.40
N TYR A 64 15.42 0.71 -20.24
CA TYR A 64 15.23 1.40 -18.97
C TYR A 64 14.67 0.46 -17.90
N VAL A 65 15.30 0.48 -16.74
CA VAL A 65 14.93 -0.31 -15.56
C VAL A 65 14.69 0.65 -14.40
N GLU A 66 13.62 0.43 -13.65
CA GLU A 66 13.34 1.16 -12.41
C GLU A 66 12.80 0.23 -11.32
N ASP A 67 13.19 0.48 -10.08
CA ASP A 67 12.60 -0.18 -8.93
C ASP A 67 11.41 0.64 -8.46
N ARG A 68 10.21 0.05 -8.50
CA ARG A 68 8.97 0.73 -8.12
C ARG A 68 8.19 -0.11 -7.12
N ARG A 69 7.55 0.55 -6.16
CA ARG A 69 6.51 -0.09 -5.33
C ARG A 69 5.22 -0.12 -6.14
N ILE A 70 4.74 -1.31 -6.44
CA ILE A 70 3.61 -1.50 -7.36
C ILE A 70 2.47 -2.15 -6.60
N VAL A 71 1.31 -1.51 -6.65
CA VAL A 71 0.02 -2.12 -6.26
C VAL A 71 -0.65 -2.74 -7.49
N ASP A 72 -0.60 -2.05 -8.64
CA ASP A 72 -0.98 -2.58 -9.95
C ASP A 72 0.04 -2.16 -11.02
N ILE A 73 0.52 -3.13 -11.81
CA ILE A 73 1.52 -2.89 -12.86
C ILE A 73 0.89 -2.29 -14.11
N ASP A 74 -0.43 -2.37 -14.24
CA ASP A 74 -1.13 -2.01 -15.47
C ASP A 74 -1.01 -0.52 -15.84
N GLU A 75 -0.71 0.33 -14.86
CA GLU A 75 -0.55 1.77 -15.02
C GLU A 75 0.93 2.19 -15.20
N ALA A 76 1.87 1.26 -15.10
CA ALA A 76 3.30 1.56 -15.16
C ALA A 76 3.73 1.85 -16.61
N LYS A 77 4.12 3.10 -16.87
CA LYS A 77 4.68 3.57 -18.14
C LYS A 77 6.11 4.02 -17.96
N CYS A 78 6.93 3.78 -18.98
CA CYS A 78 8.31 4.19 -18.99
C CYS A 78 8.43 5.72 -19.03
N PRO A 79 9.20 6.35 -18.13
CA PRO A 79 9.38 7.79 -18.12
C PRO A 79 10.16 8.33 -19.34
N LYS A 80 10.90 7.46 -20.05
CA LYS A 80 11.71 7.84 -21.21
C LYS A 80 10.94 7.80 -22.52
N CYS A 81 10.20 6.72 -22.78
CA CYS A 81 9.56 6.49 -24.08
C CYS A 81 8.03 6.34 -24.01
N GLY A 82 7.42 6.38 -22.82
CA GLY A 82 5.97 6.23 -22.62
C GLY A 82 5.43 4.82 -22.84
N ALA A 83 6.26 3.87 -23.30
CA ALA A 83 5.88 2.48 -23.50
C ALA A 83 5.56 1.78 -22.18
N PRO A 84 4.71 0.74 -22.19
CA PRO A 84 4.30 0.07 -20.97
C PRO A 84 5.47 -0.71 -20.34
N MET A 85 5.53 -0.73 -19.01
CA MET A 85 6.57 -1.43 -18.24
C MET A 85 6.05 -2.76 -17.71
N GLY A 86 6.90 -3.77 -17.74
CA GLY A 86 6.63 -5.10 -17.22
C GLY A 86 7.64 -5.51 -16.15
N TYR A 87 7.35 -6.60 -15.44
CA TYR A 87 8.25 -7.17 -14.46
C TYR A 87 9.54 -7.62 -15.13
N LYS A 88 10.69 -7.24 -14.57
CA LYS A 88 11.98 -7.69 -15.04
C LYS A 88 12.16 -9.17 -14.70
N ARG A 89 12.37 -10.00 -15.71
CA ARG A 89 12.71 -11.42 -15.55
C ARG A 89 14.02 -11.75 -16.24
N LYS A 90 14.71 -12.76 -15.71
CA LYS A 90 15.93 -13.33 -16.28
C LYS A 90 15.71 -14.81 -16.57
N CYS A 91 16.06 -15.26 -17.76
CA CYS A 91 16.10 -16.69 -18.06
C CYS A 91 17.36 -17.30 -17.46
N MET A 92 17.22 -18.41 -16.73
CA MET A 92 18.36 -19.08 -16.10
C MET A 92 19.22 -19.86 -17.08
N ASP A 93 18.64 -20.30 -18.21
CA ASP A 93 19.35 -21.11 -19.19
C ASP A 93 20.19 -20.26 -20.16
N CYS A 94 19.66 -19.14 -20.65
CA CYS A 94 20.37 -18.26 -21.59
C CYS A 94 20.77 -16.89 -21.01
N SER A 95 20.49 -16.63 -19.73
CA SER A 95 20.75 -15.36 -19.04
C SER A 95 20.09 -14.12 -19.66
N PHE A 96 19.17 -14.28 -20.62
CA PHE A 96 18.48 -13.18 -21.28
C PHE A 96 17.50 -12.48 -20.33
N GLU A 97 17.56 -11.15 -20.29
CA GLU A 97 16.68 -10.31 -19.47
C GLU A 97 15.56 -9.68 -20.30
N PHE A 98 14.32 -9.91 -19.89
CA PHE A 98 13.14 -9.46 -20.62
C PHE A 98 12.05 -8.91 -19.70
N SER A 99 11.08 -8.22 -20.31
CA SER A 99 9.94 -7.60 -19.63
C SER A 99 8.72 -8.52 -19.74
N TYR A 100 8.09 -8.85 -18.61
CA TYR A 100 6.89 -9.68 -18.53
C TYR A 100 5.67 -8.84 -18.11
N MET A 101 4.61 -8.84 -18.92
CA MET A 101 3.38 -8.07 -18.65
C MET A 101 2.15 -8.99 -18.51
N PRO A 102 1.49 -9.04 -17.34
CA PRO A 102 0.36 -9.96 -17.09
C PRO A 102 -0.98 -9.52 -17.69
N GLN A 103 -1.06 -8.36 -18.37
CA GLN A 103 -2.33 -7.79 -18.86
C GLN A 103 -3.09 -8.73 -19.81
N ARG A 104 -2.38 -9.42 -20.70
CA ARG A 104 -2.99 -10.39 -21.62
C ARG A 104 -3.69 -11.51 -20.87
N LEU A 105 -3.10 -11.92 -19.75
CA LEU A 105 -3.59 -12.98 -18.89
C LEU A 105 -4.85 -12.63 -18.12
N LYS A 106 -4.95 -11.39 -17.60
CA LYS A 106 -6.16 -10.91 -16.89
C LYS A 106 -7.40 -10.97 -17.79
N ASN A 107 -7.24 -10.70 -19.09
CA ASN A 107 -8.34 -10.78 -20.06
C ASN A 107 -8.70 -12.24 -20.37
N LEU A 108 -7.69 -13.10 -20.59
CA LEU A 108 -7.88 -14.53 -20.83
C LEU A 108 -8.61 -15.24 -19.67
N MET A 109 -8.25 -14.93 -18.42
CA MET A 109 -8.92 -15.49 -17.23
C MET A 109 -10.39 -15.09 -17.12
N LYS A 110 -10.77 -13.92 -17.66
CA LYS A 110 -12.17 -13.45 -17.63
C LYS A 110 -13.02 -14.09 -18.73
N THR A 111 -12.42 -14.40 -19.88
CA THR A 111 -13.16 -14.87 -21.06
C THR A 111 -13.14 -16.39 -21.21
N GLU A 112 -12.09 -17.08 -20.80
CA GLU A 112 -11.94 -18.52 -21.03
C GLU A 112 -12.30 -19.34 -19.77
N PRO A 113 -13.40 -20.13 -19.78
CA PRO A 113 -13.80 -20.95 -18.63
C PRO A 113 -12.89 -22.18 -18.42
N ASN A 114 -12.12 -22.57 -19.43
CA ASN A 114 -11.24 -23.74 -19.35
C ASN A 114 -9.89 -23.38 -18.71
N ARG A 115 -9.73 -23.78 -17.44
CA ARG A 115 -8.50 -23.56 -16.66
C ARG A 115 -7.23 -24.11 -17.30
N PHE A 116 -7.33 -25.21 -18.07
CA PHE A 116 -6.17 -25.82 -18.69
C PHE A 116 -5.56 -24.90 -19.77
N LYS A 117 -6.40 -24.32 -20.62
CA LYS A 117 -5.95 -23.36 -21.64
C LYS A 117 -5.36 -22.09 -21.04
N VAL A 118 -5.90 -21.64 -19.90
CA VAL A 118 -5.35 -20.49 -19.16
C VAL A 118 -3.95 -20.80 -18.63
N LEU A 119 -3.74 -21.99 -18.08
CA LEU A 119 -2.43 -22.46 -17.60
C LEU A 119 -1.41 -22.62 -18.73
N GLU A 120 -1.86 -23.11 -19.88
CA GLU A 120 -1.02 -23.24 -21.08
C GLU A 120 -0.60 -21.86 -21.60
N ALA A 121 -1.55 -20.91 -21.73
CA ALA A 121 -1.25 -19.53 -22.12
C ALA A 121 -0.31 -18.84 -21.13
N LEU A 122 -0.49 -19.09 -19.83
CA LEU A 122 0.42 -18.67 -18.76
C LEU A 122 1.85 -19.16 -18.99
N ALA A 123 2.01 -20.45 -19.26
CA ALA A 123 3.32 -21.06 -19.48
C ALA A 123 4.02 -20.44 -20.70
N VAL A 124 3.28 -20.19 -21.78
CA VAL A 124 3.81 -19.56 -23.00
C VAL A 124 4.25 -18.11 -22.75
N GLU A 125 3.45 -17.31 -22.03
CA GLU A 125 3.81 -15.93 -21.74
C GLU A 125 4.98 -15.80 -20.74
N GLN A 126 5.16 -16.78 -19.86
CA GLN A 126 6.26 -16.80 -18.90
C GLN A 126 7.56 -17.36 -19.47
N ALA A 127 7.51 -18.00 -20.65
CA ALA A 127 8.67 -18.55 -21.31
C ALA A 127 9.63 -17.45 -21.79
N CYS A 128 10.92 -17.77 -21.83
CA CYS A 128 11.93 -16.86 -22.34
C CYS A 128 11.70 -16.59 -23.83
N PRO A 129 11.65 -15.33 -24.29
CA PRO A 129 11.47 -15.02 -25.72
C PRO A 129 12.68 -15.39 -26.58
N ASN A 130 13.85 -15.63 -25.97
CA ASN A 130 15.08 -15.94 -26.69
C ASN A 130 15.29 -17.46 -26.89
N CYS A 131 15.09 -18.27 -25.84
CA CYS A 131 15.32 -19.71 -25.88
C CYS A 131 14.06 -20.57 -25.62
N HIS A 132 12.90 -19.94 -25.42
CA HIS A 132 11.62 -20.59 -25.09
C HIS A 132 11.60 -21.46 -23.83
N SER A 133 12.64 -21.38 -23.00
CA SER A 133 12.64 -22.09 -21.72
C SER A 133 11.64 -21.49 -20.74
N GLY A 134 10.95 -22.35 -19.99
CA GLY A 134 10.13 -21.98 -18.84
C GLY A 134 10.95 -21.67 -17.57
N ASN A 135 12.28 -21.86 -17.60
CA ASN A 135 13.18 -21.61 -16.48
C ASN A 135 13.51 -20.11 -16.37
N THR A 136 12.55 -19.31 -15.89
CA THR A 136 12.65 -17.85 -15.79
C THR A 136 12.39 -17.37 -14.37
N GLU A 137 13.29 -16.53 -13.85
CA GLU A 137 13.21 -16.00 -12.48
C GLU A 137 12.83 -14.51 -12.50
N SER A 138 12.01 -14.09 -11.53
CA SER A 138 11.69 -12.66 -11.30
C SER A 138 12.82 -12.00 -10.54
N MET A 139 13.32 -10.85 -11.02
CA MET A 139 14.37 -10.11 -10.32
C MET A 139 13.77 -9.23 -9.23
N PHE A 140 14.28 -9.37 -8.01
CA PHE A 140 13.95 -8.51 -6.87
C PHE A 140 14.73 -7.18 -6.94
N PRO A 141 14.15 -6.09 -6.40
CA PRO A 141 14.80 -4.79 -6.34
C PRO A 141 16.12 -4.85 -5.56
N GLY A 142 17.09 -4.05 -5.98
CA GLY A 142 18.46 -4.08 -5.43
C GLY A 142 19.44 -5.03 -6.15
N SER A 143 18.99 -5.76 -7.17
CA SER A 143 19.87 -6.49 -8.11
C SER A 143 20.25 -5.67 -9.35
N VAL A 144 19.74 -4.44 -9.46
CA VAL A 144 20.15 -3.51 -10.51
C VAL A 144 21.51 -2.96 -10.10
N ASP A 145 22.57 -3.58 -10.60
CA ASP A 145 23.91 -3.02 -10.55
C ASP A 145 23.83 -1.56 -11.00
N LYS A 146 24.10 -0.63 -10.08
CA LYS A 146 24.27 0.79 -10.42
C LYS A 146 25.45 0.87 -11.38
N LYS A 147 25.15 0.90 -12.67
CA LYS A 147 26.14 1.10 -13.73
C LYS A 147 26.25 2.57 -14.07
#